data_AF-A0A2S8S7Q4-F1
#
_entry.id   AF-A0A2S8S7Q4-F1
#
_cell.length_a   1.000
_cell.length_b   1.000
_cell.length_c   1.000
_cell.angle_alpha   90.00
_cell.angle_beta   90.00
_cell.angle_gamma   90.00
#
_symmetry.space_group_name_H-M   'P 1'
#
loop_
_entity.id
_entity.type
_entity.pdbx_description
1 polymer ?
#
loop_
_entity_poly.entity_id
_entity_poly.type
_entity_poly.pdbx_seq_one_letter_code
_entity_poly.pdbx_strand_id
1 'polypeptide(L)'
;MARYEPPTQSKLGQIVDVIVLLVLTIGALYIPLWLGLAGSAQTSNVPENPTWESLGQNAVMVEKWNQLGYADPAAAAELITSRFDYSFSIGSLLMMIVVIVGYYAIMLRFSEKEYREVISEKFNGE
;
A
#
# COMPACT_ATOMS: atom_id res chain seq x y z
N MET A 1 1.34 26.42 -39.37
CA MET A 1 2.04 25.81 -38.20
C MET A 1 2.85 24.64 -38.71
N ALA A 2 4.16 24.63 -38.48
CA ALA A 2 4.98 23.46 -38.78
C ALA A 2 4.52 22.30 -37.87
N ARG A 3 4.42 21.09 -38.42
CA ARG A 3 4.01 19.91 -37.66
C ARG A 3 5.18 19.49 -36.78
N TYR A 4 4.96 19.41 -35.46
CA TYR A 4 5.97 18.92 -34.54
C TYR A 4 6.34 17.47 -34.89
N GLU A 5 7.63 17.21 -35.06
CA GLU A 5 8.18 15.87 -35.21
C GLU A 5 8.94 15.51 -33.92
N PRO A 6 8.44 14.56 -33.11
CA PRO A 6 9.10 14.19 -31.88
C PRO A 6 10.44 13.50 -32.15
N PRO A 7 11.45 13.68 -31.28
CA PRO A 7 12.71 12.97 -31.39
C PRO A 7 12.48 11.46 -31.22
N THR A 8 13.14 10.65 -32.05
CA THR A 8 13.08 9.19 -31.96
C THR A 8 14.01 8.70 -30.85
N GLN A 9 13.45 8.01 -29.86
CA GLN A 9 14.23 7.45 -28.76
C GLN A 9 15.10 6.28 -29.27
N SER A 10 16.34 6.19 -28.78
CA SER A 10 17.23 5.08 -29.13
C SER A 10 16.74 3.76 -28.53
N LYS A 11 16.98 2.64 -29.23
CA LYS A 11 16.61 1.30 -28.76
C LYS A 11 17.25 0.95 -27.41
N LEU A 12 18.49 1.42 -27.18
CA LEU A 12 19.19 1.23 -25.91
C LEU A 12 18.48 2.01 -24.80
N GLY A 13 18.11 3.28 -25.05
CA GLY A 13 17.37 4.10 -24.10
C GLY A 13 16.03 3.47 -23.70
N GLN A 14 15.31 2.89 -24.66
CA GLN A 14 14.05 2.19 -24.39
C GLN A 14 14.24 0.94 -23.52
N ILE A 15 15.31 0.15 -23.75
CA ILE A 15 15.61 -1.02 -22.91
C ILE A 15 15.93 -0.60 -21.47
N VAL A 16 16.75 0.44 -21.30
CA VAL A 16 17.08 0.96 -19.95
C VAL A 16 15.84 1.44 -19.23
N ASP A 17 14.98 2.19 -19.91
CA ASP A 17 13.72 2.69 -19.34
C ASP A 17 12.83 1.54 -18.83
N VAL A 18 12.63 0.51 -19.66
CA VAL A 18 11.86 -0.68 -19.26
C VAL A 18 12.48 -1.37 -18.05
N ILE A 19 13.80 -1.55 -18.01
CA ILE A 19 14.48 -2.16 -16.87
C ILE A 19 14.27 -1.33 -15.60
N VAL A 20 14.43 -0.01 -15.69
CA VAL A 20 14.22 0.90 -14.55
C VAL A 20 12.79 0.80 -14.05
N LEU A 21 11.79 0.85 -14.93
CA LEU A 21 10.39 0.72 -14.55
C LEU A 21 10.07 -0.63 -13.92
N LEU A 22 10.65 -1.73 -14.42
CA LEU A 22 10.51 -3.05 -13.82
C LEU A 22 11.11 -3.10 -12.41
N VAL A 23 12.32 -2.56 -12.23
CA VAL A 23 12.98 -2.49 -10.92
C VAL A 23 12.17 -1.66 -9.94
N LEU A 24 11.67 -0.49 -10.36
CA LEU A 24 10.83 0.36 -9.52
C LEU A 24 9.52 -0.33 -9.14
N THR A 25 8.88 -1.03 -10.08
CA THR A 25 7.63 -1.75 -9.84
C THR A 25 7.83 -2.90 -8.87
N ILE A 26 8.84 -3.76 -9.11
CA ILE A 26 9.17 -4.88 -8.22
C ILE A 26 9.59 -4.34 -6.85
N GLY A 27 10.43 -3.31 -6.81
CA GLY A 27 10.86 -2.67 -5.57
C GLY A 27 9.69 -2.13 -4.76
N ALA A 28 8.77 -1.39 -5.39
CA ALA A 28 7.60 -0.84 -4.72
C ALA A 28 6.68 -1.93 -4.13
N LEU A 29 6.57 -3.09 -4.78
CA LEU A 29 5.75 -4.21 -4.30
C LEU A 29 6.43 -5.05 -3.22
N TYR A 30 7.74 -5.32 -3.35
CA TYR A 30 8.44 -6.30 -2.51
C TYR A 30 9.25 -5.70 -1.36
N ILE A 31 9.75 -4.47 -1.48
CA ILE A 31 10.53 -3.84 -0.39
C ILE A 31 9.71 -3.72 0.91
N PRO A 32 8.45 -3.25 0.89
CA PRO A 32 7.64 -3.18 2.11
C PRO A 32 7.39 -4.55 2.74
N LEU A 33 7.23 -5.60 1.93
CA LEU A 33 7.06 -6.97 2.40
C LEU A 33 8.34 -7.49 3.06
N TRP A 34 9.50 -7.29 2.43
CA TRP A 34 10.79 -7.76 2.95
C TRP A 34 11.18 -7.06 4.26
N LEU A 35 10.82 -5.78 4.39
CA LEU A 35 11.05 -5.00 5.61
C LEU A 35 9.97 -5.22 6.69
N GLY A 36 8.97 -6.07 6.44
CA GLY A 36 7.87 -6.28 7.39
C GLY A 36 7.00 -5.05 7.61
N LEU A 37 7.01 -4.09 6.68
CA LEU A 37 6.24 -2.84 6.72
C LEU A 37 4.84 -3.02 6.11
N ALA A 38 4.57 -4.14 5.44
CA ALA A 38 3.26 -4.48 4.93
C ALA A 38 2.33 -4.89 6.10
N GLY A 39 1.33 -4.06 6.37
CA GLY A 39 0.42 -4.22 7.50
C GLY A 39 -0.56 -5.37 7.34
N SER A 40 -0.35 -6.43 8.12
CA SER A 40 -1.37 -7.43 8.45
C SER A 40 -1.21 -7.96 9.88
N ALA A 41 -0.62 -7.16 10.77
CA ALA A 41 -0.45 -7.54 12.18
C ALA A 41 -1.84 -7.76 12.80
N GLN A 42 -2.24 -9.02 12.92
CA GLN A 42 -3.36 -9.43 13.74
C GLN A 42 -2.86 -9.52 15.17
N THR A 43 -3.57 -8.88 16.10
CA THR A 43 -3.31 -9.07 17.52
C THR A 43 -4.33 -10.07 18.04
N SER A 44 -3.87 -11.24 18.47
CA SER A 44 -4.70 -12.24 19.14
C SER A 44 -4.55 -12.08 20.64
N ASN A 45 -5.55 -11.52 21.30
CA ASN A 45 -5.60 -11.45 22.76
C ASN A 45 -6.36 -12.67 23.29
N VAL A 46 -5.65 -13.81 23.40
CA VAL A 46 -6.22 -15.07 23.90
C VAL A 46 -6.26 -15.02 25.45
N PRO A 47 -7.43 -15.22 26.09
CA PRO A 47 -7.51 -15.37 27.55
C PRO A 47 -6.72 -16.61 28.03
N GLU A 48 -6.08 -16.56 29.21
CA GLU A 48 -5.29 -17.68 29.75
C GLU A 48 -6.08 -18.99 29.92
N ASN A 49 -7.39 -18.90 30.18
CA ASN A 49 -8.30 -20.04 30.25
C ASN A 49 -9.55 -19.75 29.41
N PRO A 50 -9.50 -19.96 28.08
CA PRO A 50 -10.61 -19.63 27.21
C PRO A 50 -11.77 -20.57 27.46
N THR A 51 -12.95 -20.01 27.71
CA THR A 51 -14.23 -20.71 27.69
C THR A 51 -15.05 -20.17 26.53
N TRP A 52 -16.04 -20.93 26.04
CA TRP A 52 -16.93 -20.43 24.99
C TRP A 52 -17.60 -19.11 25.39
N GLU A 53 -17.98 -18.98 26.67
CA GLU A 53 -18.54 -17.76 27.24
C GLU A 53 -17.54 -16.60 27.25
N SER A 54 -16.30 -16.81 27.70
CA SER A 54 -15.27 -15.76 27.71
C SER A 54 -14.84 -15.32 26.30
N LEU A 55 -15.04 -16.18 25.30
CA LEU A 55 -14.84 -15.86 23.87
C LEU A 55 -16.07 -15.21 23.23
N GLY A 56 -17.12 -14.92 24.02
CA GLY A 56 -18.36 -14.30 23.55
C GLY A 56 -19.19 -15.18 22.61
N GLN A 57 -19.01 -16.50 22.66
CA GLN A 57 -19.71 -17.46 21.81
C GLN A 57 -20.99 -17.97 22.52
N ASN A 58 -22.12 -17.95 21.81
CA ASN A 58 -23.35 -18.57 22.27
C ASN A 58 -23.48 -20.02 21.75
N ALA A 59 -24.48 -20.77 22.21
CA ALA A 59 -24.66 -22.19 21.85
C ALA A 59 -24.71 -22.46 20.34
N VAL A 60 -25.33 -21.55 19.56
CA VAL A 60 -25.42 -21.68 18.10
C VAL A 60 -24.05 -21.49 17.44
N MET A 61 -23.25 -20.53 17.93
CA MET A 61 -21.89 -20.31 17.45
C MET A 61 -20.96 -21.48 17.78
N VAL A 62 -21.06 -22.03 18.99
CA VAL A 62 -20.29 -23.21 19.42
C VAL A 62 -20.59 -24.42 18.53
N GLU A 63 -21.85 -24.63 18.15
CA GLU A 63 -22.22 -25.70 17.22
C GLU A 63 -21.50 -25.55 15.86
N LYS A 64 -21.32 -24.32 15.37
CA LYS A 64 -20.56 -24.06 14.14
C LYS A 64 -19.07 -24.33 14.30
N TRP A 65 -18.47 -23.97 15.43
CA TRP A 65 -17.08 -24.31 15.72
C TRP A 65 -16.87 -25.83 15.78
N ASN A 66 -17.80 -26.55 16.40
CA ASN A 66 -17.79 -28.02 16.42
C ASN A 66 -17.89 -28.62 15.01
N GLN A 67 -18.75 -28.07 14.13
CA GLN A 67 -18.88 -28.49 12.72
C GLN A 67 -17.59 -28.23 11.93
N LEU A 68 -16.82 -27.21 12.30
CA LEU A 68 -15.51 -26.88 11.73
C LEU A 68 -14.36 -27.71 12.34
N GLY A 69 -14.64 -28.60 13.30
CA GLY A 69 -13.66 -29.47 13.94
C GLY A 69 -13.00 -28.91 15.21
N TYR A 70 -13.49 -27.78 15.73
CA TYR A 70 -12.99 -27.15 16.95
C TYR A 70 -13.88 -27.47 18.15
N ALA A 71 -13.62 -28.61 18.79
CA ALA A 71 -14.40 -29.09 19.95
C ALA A 71 -14.04 -28.40 21.29
N ASP A 72 -12.85 -27.80 21.36
CA ASP A 72 -12.30 -27.16 22.55
C ASP A 72 -12.19 -25.63 22.32
N PRO A 73 -12.70 -24.78 23.24
CA PRO A 73 -12.52 -23.33 23.16
C PRO A 73 -11.07 -22.91 22.92
N ALA A 74 -10.08 -23.59 23.52
CA ALA A 74 -8.68 -23.25 23.33
C ALA A 74 -8.22 -23.41 21.88
N ALA A 75 -8.75 -24.41 21.17
CA ALA A 75 -8.43 -24.65 19.77
C ALA A 75 -9.02 -23.58 18.83
N ALA A 76 -10.13 -22.94 19.22
CA ALA A 76 -10.76 -21.86 18.45
C ALA A 76 -10.37 -20.45 18.92
N ALA A 77 -9.76 -20.31 20.10
CA ALA A 77 -9.56 -19.04 20.77
C ALA A 77 -8.74 -18.04 19.94
N GLU A 78 -7.66 -18.49 19.31
CA GLU A 78 -6.83 -17.63 18.47
C GLU A 78 -7.57 -17.13 17.22
N LEU A 79 -8.36 -18.00 16.58
CA LEU A 79 -9.19 -17.63 15.42
C LEU A 79 -10.30 -16.65 15.80
N ILE A 80 -10.93 -16.87 16.96
CA ILE A 80 -12.00 -16.01 17.47
C ILE A 80 -11.45 -14.65 17.92
N THR A 81 -10.26 -14.60 18.50
CA THR A 81 -9.67 -13.38 19.06
C THR A 81 -8.73 -12.65 18.12
N SER A 82 -8.36 -13.28 16.99
CA SER A 82 -7.66 -12.61 15.91
C SER A 82 -8.51 -11.44 15.40
N ARG A 83 -8.03 -10.24 15.69
CA ARG A 83 -8.64 -8.97 15.27
C ARG A 83 -7.57 -8.13 14.59
N PHE A 84 -8.00 -7.33 13.62
CA PHE A 84 -7.16 -6.30 13.05
C PHE A 84 -6.93 -5.21 14.10
N ASP A 85 -5.67 -4.85 14.30
CA ASP A 85 -5.32 -3.69 15.11
C ASP A 85 -5.57 -2.41 14.28
N TYR A 86 -6.54 -1.60 14.72
CA TYR A 86 -6.88 -0.31 14.09
C TYR A 86 -6.12 0.86 14.71
N SER A 87 -5.20 0.59 15.63
CA SER A 87 -4.31 1.60 16.17
C SER A 87 -3.37 2.10 15.08
N PHE A 88 -3.15 3.41 15.03
CA PHE A 88 -2.19 4.00 14.09
C PHE A 88 -1.36 5.07 14.77
N SER A 89 -0.13 5.23 14.27
CA SER A 89 0.79 6.26 14.75
C SER A 89 0.46 7.60 14.09
N ILE A 90 0.19 8.61 14.92
CA ILE A 90 0.04 10.00 14.47
C ILE A 90 1.32 10.47 13.75
N GLY A 91 2.50 10.02 14.20
CA GLY A 91 3.77 10.33 13.53
C GLY A 91 3.83 9.76 12.11
N SER A 92 3.40 8.51 11.91
CA SER A 92 3.33 7.89 10.58
C SER A 92 2.30 8.59 9.69
N LEU A 93 1.17 9.02 10.25
CA LEU A 93 0.16 9.81 9.54
C LEU A 93 0.73 11.14 9.04
N LEU A 94 1.43 11.89 9.91
CA LEU A 94 2.07 13.14 9.53
C LEU A 94 3.15 12.93 8.47
N MET A 95 3.96 11.88 8.59
CA MET A 95 4.95 11.52 7.58
C MET A 95 4.30 11.29 6.21
N MET A 96 3.21 10.50 6.17
CA MET A 96 2.45 10.27 4.93
C MET A 96 1.97 11.59 4.31
N ILE A 97 1.40 12.50 5.11
CA ILE A 97 0.96 13.81 4.64
C ILE A 97 2.13 14.60 4.03
N VAL A 98 3.28 14.64 4.70
CA VAL A 98 4.47 15.33 4.22
C VAL A 98 4.97 14.75 2.89
N VAL A 99 5.00 13.41 2.75
CA VAL A 99 5.40 12.77 1.49
C VAL A 99 4.47 13.15 0.35
N ILE A 100 3.15 13.08 0.58
CA ILE A 100 2.15 13.38 -0.46
C ILE A 100 2.23 14.85 -0.87
N VAL A 101 2.22 15.77 0.11
CA VAL A 101 2.30 17.22 -0.16
C VAL A 101 3.63 17.57 -0.82
N GLY A 102 4.73 17.00 -0.35
CA GLY A 102 6.06 17.19 -0.93
C GLY A 102 6.12 16.72 -2.39
N TYR A 103 5.56 15.55 -2.69
CA TYR A 103 5.44 15.05 -4.06
C TYR A 103 4.69 16.03 -4.96
N TYR A 104 3.49 16.47 -4.55
CA TYR A 104 2.70 17.41 -5.35
C TYR A 104 3.39 18.77 -5.52
N ALA A 105 4.04 19.29 -4.48
CA ALA A 105 4.78 20.54 -4.56
C ALA A 105 5.93 20.46 -5.58
N ILE A 106 6.67 19.35 -5.59
CA ILE A 106 7.74 19.10 -6.57
C ILE A 106 7.16 18.95 -7.98
N MET A 107 6.10 18.16 -8.13
CA MET A 107 5.44 17.92 -9.41
C MET A 107 4.97 19.24 -10.02
N LEU A 108 4.26 20.08 -9.26
CA LEU A 108 3.80 21.38 -9.72
C LEU A 108 4.96 22.30 -10.12
N ARG A 109 6.01 22.37 -9.30
CA ARG A 109 7.18 23.21 -9.56
C ARG A 109 7.89 22.84 -10.86
N PHE A 110 8.08 21.55 -11.14
CA PHE A 110 8.73 21.13 -12.39
C PHE A 110 7.80 21.25 -13.59
N SER A 111 6.52 20.97 -13.40
CA SER A 111 5.50 21.08 -14.45
C SER A 111 5.35 22.51 -14.99
N GLU A 112 5.50 23.54 -14.14
CA GLU A 112 5.48 24.93 -14.60
C GLU A 112 6.51 25.23 -15.70
N LYS A 113 7.71 24.64 -15.63
CA LYS A 113 8.75 24.85 -16.62
C LYS A 113 8.35 24.23 -17.96
N GLU A 114 7.90 22.99 -17.94
CA GLU A 114 7.48 22.26 -19.14
C GLU A 114 6.26 22.92 -19.79
N TYR A 115 5.27 23.35 -19.01
CA TYR A 115 4.12 24.08 -19.55
C TYR A 115 4.51 25.39 -20.21
N ARG A 116 5.46 26.15 -19.64
CA ARG A 116 5.96 27.39 -20.24
C ARG A 116 6.69 27.13 -21.55
N GLU A 117 7.48 26.07 -21.62
CA GLU A 117 8.20 25.64 -22.82
C GLU A 117 7.23 25.25 -23.95
N VAL A 118 6.19 24.47 -23.62
CA VAL A 118 5.11 24.15 -24.58
C VAL A 118 4.38 25.41 -25.04
N ILE A 119 4.11 26.36 -24.14
CA ILE A 119 3.47 27.63 -24.52
C ILE A 119 4.37 28.45 -25.43
N SER A 120 5.68 28.54 -25.17
CA SER A 120 6.60 29.27 -26.05
C SER A 120 6.67 28.65 -27.44
N GLU A 121 6.79 27.32 -27.52
CA GLU A 121 6.84 26.58 -28.79
C GLU A 121 5.54 26.73 -29.61
N LYS A 122 4.37 26.68 -28.94
CA LYS A 122 3.07 26.67 -29.64
C LYS A 122 2.54 28.06 -29.96
N PHE A 123 2.86 29.07 -29.15
CA PHE A 123 2.20 30.39 -29.23
C PHE A 123 3.14 31.57 -29.44
N ASN A 124 4.41 31.48 -29.03
CA ASN A 124 5.34 32.62 -29.11
C ASN A 124 6.38 32.51 -30.24
N GLY A 125 6.50 31.35 -30.88
CA GLY A 125 7.08 31.23 -32.23
C GLY A 125 8.60 31.35 -32.34
N GLU A 126 9.35 30.90 -31.32
CA GLU A 126 10.75 30.47 -31.51
C GLU A 126 10.81 28.95 -31.67
#